data_AF-A0A9K3P9R1-F1
#
_entry.id   AF-A0A9K3P9R1-F1
#
_cell.length_a   1.000
_cell.length_b   1.000
_cell.length_c   1.000
_cell.angle_alpha   90.00
_cell.angle_beta   90.00
_cell.angle_gamma   90.00
#
_symmetry.space_group_name_H-M   'P 1'
#
loop_
_entity.id
_entity.type
_entity.pdbx_description
1 polymer ?
#
loop_
_entity_poly.entity_id
_entity_poly.type
_entity_poly.pdbx_seq_one_letter_code
_entity_poly.pdbx_strand_id
1 'polypeptide(L)'
;MTRQSCPPVLVLLVSAWMVSSSYWMESTWTVTAFSLHPAILISSSSSSSVHPRIRHRRRHIPLYSGDGIATNYRWHEEAFEIEVTVQVPKDTRAKDIHFKATSDSIDLRLLQKRQNSHETSNNIVDHHDDSSICLLDPTRPLRGKIVLDGTFWVISDPEPSPLTDTVKEETQEEAGPTFREVTVTIEKQIRTPQDDFDVVEYDWNGVYKDDEEEVSYRKYDEPEELNIREYAASLGVDIDNLNMSLVDKSMFSSGLNVTKSSFDSLQKAGLMKEVTRQEDGSEWITNNDGEQVPFSSYGQAVSKDEAQSAATAVGTTTSSNQKPTQPSIPFLDTDSPWHKTSSTKRDPKEEGSSTIPTVNKSHDSAESVSSNESASSTSTAVIQDEKEDAMDPISTLTVSRLKEILKERGLKVSGNKKELQDRLRAEVRSMMRTKNHNGGSDEEVESN
;
A
#
# COMPACT_ATOMS: atom_id res chain seq x y z
N MET A 1 31.86 44.80 -55.95
CA MET A 1 30.91 45.67 -55.22
C MET A 1 30.08 44.80 -54.29
N THR A 2 30.55 44.64 -53.07
CA THR A 2 29.99 43.79 -52.01
C THR A 2 28.92 44.57 -51.26
N ARG A 3 27.70 44.02 -51.17
CA ARG A 3 26.60 44.59 -50.37
C ARG A 3 26.63 43.98 -48.97
N GLN A 4 26.79 44.85 -47.99
CA GLN A 4 26.80 44.57 -46.56
C GLN A 4 25.36 44.58 -46.04
N SER A 5 24.96 43.48 -45.41
CA SER A 5 23.65 43.26 -44.78
C SER A 5 23.72 43.63 -43.30
N CYS A 6 22.79 44.46 -42.82
CA CYS A 6 22.60 44.77 -41.40
C CYS A 6 21.47 43.90 -40.81
N PRO A 7 21.54 43.47 -39.54
CA PRO A 7 20.48 42.70 -38.90
C PRO A 7 19.38 43.60 -38.29
N PRO A 8 18.15 43.09 -38.09
CA PRO A 8 17.05 43.85 -37.49
C PRO A 8 17.10 43.86 -35.96
N VAL A 9 16.70 44.99 -35.40
CA VAL A 9 16.51 45.27 -33.97
C VAL A 9 15.20 44.65 -33.49
N LEU A 10 15.25 43.92 -32.39
CA LEU A 10 14.13 43.24 -31.74
C LEU A 10 13.47 44.20 -30.73
N VAL A 11 12.21 44.57 -30.96
CA VAL A 11 11.41 45.43 -30.06
C VAL A 11 10.53 44.52 -29.18
N LEU A 12 10.79 44.51 -27.88
CA LEU A 12 9.97 43.84 -26.87
C LEU A 12 8.78 44.75 -26.49
N LEU A 13 7.56 44.31 -26.83
CA LEU A 13 6.31 44.89 -26.38
C LEU A 13 5.84 44.13 -25.14
N VAL A 14 5.90 44.78 -23.97
CA VAL A 14 5.31 44.30 -22.73
C VAL A 14 3.87 44.81 -22.67
N SER A 15 2.91 43.95 -22.95
CA SER A 15 1.48 44.21 -22.75
C SER A 15 1.06 43.77 -21.35
N ALA A 16 0.87 44.74 -20.46
CA ALA A 16 0.15 44.56 -19.20
C ALA A 16 -1.36 44.55 -19.49
N TRP A 17 -2.05 43.47 -19.13
CA TRP A 17 -3.51 43.42 -19.09
C TRP A 17 -3.95 43.41 -17.63
N MET A 18 -4.41 44.58 -17.17
CA MET A 18 -5.32 44.73 -16.04
C MET A 18 -6.74 44.57 -16.59
N VAL A 19 -7.47 43.54 -16.17
CA VAL A 19 -8.93 43.52 -16.33
C VAL A 19 -9.57 43.10 -15.02
N SER A 20 -10.25 44.10 -14.46
CA SER A 20 -11.25 44.05 -13.42
C SER A 20 -12.42 43.15 -13.82
N SER A 21 -12.89 42.28 -12.92
CA SER A 21 -14.19 41.62 -13.09
C SER A 21 -14.98 41.67 -11.78
N SER A 22 -16.07 42.42 -11.83
CA SER A 22 -17.13 42.52 -10.83
C SER A 22 -18.41 42.02 -11.49
N TYR A 23 -18.95 40.85 -11.12
CA TYR A 23 -20.32 40.42 -11.44
C TYR A 23 -20.82 39.51 -10.31
N TRP A 24 -21.71 40.02 -9.46
CA TRP A 24 -23.17 39.76 -9.43
C TRP A 24 -23.54 38.34 -8.98
N MET A 25 -23.93 38.24 -7.70
CA MET A 25 -24.69 37.14 -7.13
C MET A 25 -26.16 37.30 -7.53
N GLU A 26 -26.71 36.35 -8.29
CA GLU A 26 -28.14 36.07 -8.28
C GLU A 26 -28.34 34.61 -7.87
N SER A 27 -28.82 34.42 -6.64
CA SER A 27 -29.20 33.13 -6.08
C SER A 27 -30.65 32.84 -6.46
N THR A 28 -30.87 31.92 -7.39
CA THR A 28 -32.18 31.31 -7.62
C THR A 28 -32.27 30.02 -6.81
N TRP A 29 -33.22 29.98 -5.87
CA TRP A 29 -33.55 28.81 -5.07
C TRP A 29 -34.54 27.96 -5.85
N THR A 30 -34.15 26.76 -6.29
CA THR A 30 -35.06 25.74 -6.80
C THR A 30 -35.50 24.83 -5.65
N VAL A 31 -36.79 24.86 -5.35
CA VAL A 31 -37.45 23.98 -4.37
C VAL A 31 -37.84 22.69 -5.09
N THR A 32 -37.14 21.60 -4.80
CA THR A 32 -37.48 20.26 -5.28
C THR A 32 -38.31 19.51 -4.24
N ALA A 33 -39.55 19.17 -4.59
CA ALA A 33 -40.45 18.38 -3.77
C ALA A 33 -40.03 16.90 -3.79
N PHE A 34 -39.79 16.30 -2.62
CA PHE A 34 -39.55 14.87 -2.46
C PHE A 34 -40.86 14.10 -2.37
N SER A 35 -41.00 13.08 -3.23
CA SER A 35 -42.08 12.10 -3.23
C SER A 35 -41.73 10.93 -2.30
N LEU A 36 -42.61 10.64 -1.35
CA LEU A 36 -42.53 9.53 -0.40
C LEU A 36 -42.88 8.20 -1.09
N HIS A 37 -42.03 7.19 -0.93
CA HIS A 37 -42.38 5.77 -1.15
C HIS A 37 -42.21 4.95 0.14
N PRO A 38 -42.99 3.86 0.31
CA PRO A 38 -43.20 3.23 1.62
C PRO A 38 -42.27 2.04 1.92
N ALA A 39 -41.93 1.95 3.21
CA ALA A 39 -41.67 0.79 4.08
C ALA A 39 -41.28 -0.56 3.44
N ILE A 40 -40.03 -0.97 3.68
CA ILE A 40 -39.57 -2.36 3.65
C ILE A 40 -39.37 -2.83 5.10
N LEU A 41 -39.98 -3.97 5.44
CA LEU A 41 -39.91 -4.66 6.72
C LEU A 41 -38.49 -5.23 6.96
N ILE A 42 -37.87 -4.84 8.07
CA ILE A 42 -36.63 -5.46 8.56
C ILE A 42 -37.01 -6.56 9.57
N SER A 43 -36.57 -7.78 9.27
CA SER A 43 -36.64 -8.94 10.15
C SER A 43 -35.62 -8.81 11.29
N SER A 44 -36.08 -9.00 12.51
CA SER A 44 -35.28 -9.03 13.72
C SER A 44 -34.61 -10.40 13.89
N SER A 45 -33.28 -10.46 13.79
CA SER A 45 -32.48 -11.57 14.32
C SER A 45 -31.76 -11.12 15.59
N SER A 46 -31.96 -11.90 16.64
CA SER A 46 -31.43 -11.74 17.99
C SER A 46 -29.91 -11.88 18.02
N SER A 47 -29.19 -10.81 18.39
CA SER A 47 -27.76 -10.85 18.67
C SER A 47 -27.51 -11.10 20.17
N SER A 48 -26.77 -12.16 20.46
CA SER A 48 -26.23 -12.46 21.78
C SER A 48 -25.06 -11.51 22.08
N SER A 49 -25.14 -10.80 23.21
CA SER A 49 -24.10 -9.86 23.64
C SER A 49 -22.90 -10.62 24.21
N VAL A 50 -21.81 -10.68 23.44
CA VAL A 50 -20.49 -11.07 23.92
C VAL A 50 -19.67 -9.79 24.07
N HIS A 51 -19.33 -9.42 25.31
CA HIS A 51 -18.46 -8.27 25.58
C HIS A 51 -17.06 -8.52 25.01
N PRO A 52 -16.55 -7.65 24.12
CA PRO A 52 -15.16 -7.74 23.71
C PRO A 52 -14.27 -7.20 24.83
N ARG A 53 -13.43 -8.08 25.40
CA ARG A 53 -12.29 -7.68 26.23
C ARG A 53 -11.38 -6.78 25.39
N ILE A 54 -11.30 -5.50 25.75
CA ILE A 54 -10.39 -4.52 25.17
C ILE A 54 -8.96 -4.94 25.57
N ARG A 55 -8.34 -5.77 24.74
CA ARG A 55 -6.89 -5.93 24.75
C ARG A 55 -6.32 -4.73 24.02
N HIS A 56 -5.50 -3.93 24.71
CA HIS A 56 -4.61 -2.94 24.09
C HIS A 56 -3.69 -3.65 23.09
N ARG A 57 -4.19 -3.79 21.87
CA ARG A 57 -3.48 -4.35 20.73
C ARG A 57 -2.84 -3.14 20.06
N ARG A 58 -1.55 -2.91 20.29
CA ARG A 58 -0.75 -2.06 19.40
C ARG A 58 -0.77 -2.73 18.04
N ARG A 59 -1.77 -2.38 17.23
CA ARG A 59 -1.87 -2.78 15.83
C ARG A 59 -1.01 -1.79 15.07
N HIS A 60 0.27 -2.11 14.93
CA HIS A 60 0.97 -1.63 13.74
C HIS A 60 0.24 -2.29 12.57
N ILE A 61 -0.66 -1.54 11.95
CA ILE A 61 -1.24 -1.93 10.68
C ILE A 61 -0.08 -1.77 9.70
N PRO A 62 0.39 -2.87 9.08
CA PRO A 62 1.43 -2.78 8.06
C PRO A 62 1.01 -1.75 7.01
N LEU A 63 1.94 -0.93 6.57
CA LEU A 63 1.73 -0.07 5.41
C LEU A 63 1.70 -1.00 4.20
N TYR A 64 0.50 -1.20 3.66
CA TYR A 64 0.28 -2.11 2.55
C TYR A 64 0.54 -1.38 1.24
N SER A 65 1.41 -1.94 0.42
CA SER A 65 1.38 -1.71 -1.03
C SER A 65 0.23 -2.51 -1.62
N GLY A 66 -0.42 -1.95 -2.63
CA GLY A 66 -1.57 -2.57 -3.30
C GLY A 66 -1.55 -2.33 -4.79
N ASP A 67 -1.92 -3.33 -5.56
CA ASP A 67 -2.13 -3.23 -7.00
C ASP A 67 -3.61 -3.42 -7.32
N GLY A 68 -4.10 -2.65 -8.30
CA GLY A 68 -5.42 -2.86 -8.84
C GLY A 68 -5.53 -2.59 -10.33
N ILE A 69 -6.45 -3.30 -10.96
CA ILE A 69 -6.78 -3.15 -12.38
C ILE A 69 -8.26 -2.80 -12.49
N ALA A 70 -8.53 -1.61 -13.03
CA ALA A 70 -9.85 -1.14 -13.39
C ALA A 70 -10.07 -1.28 -14.91
N THR A 71 -11.29 -0.99 -15.36
CA THR A 71 -11.65 -1.11 -16.78
C THR A 71 -10.81 -0.19 -17.67
N ASN A 72 -10.52 1.04 -17.22
CA ASN A 72 -9.85 2.06 -18.02
C ASN A 72 -8.47 2.48 -17.50
N TYR A 73 -8.07 2.01 -16.31
CA TYR A 73 -6.81 2.36 -15.67
C TYR A 73 -6.32 1.23 -14.77
N ARG A 74 -5.04 1.25 -14.45
CA ARG A 74 -4.45 0.44 -13.38
C ARG A 74 -3.87 1.36 -12.33
N TRP A 75 -3.75 0.89 -11.10
CA TRP A 75 -3.16 1.67 -10.03
C TRP A 75 -2.22 0.83 -9.17
N HIS A 76 -1.17 1.48 -8.67
CA HIS A 76 -0.22 0.95 -7.70
C HIS A 76 -0.23 1.90 -6.50
N GLU A 77 -0.58 1.40 -5.33
CA GLU A 77 -0.66 2.13 -4.09
C GLU A 77 0.55 1.82 -3.22
N GLU A 78 1.19 2.87 -2.71
CA GLU A 78 2.22 2.80 -1.69
C GLU A 78 1.76 3.49 -0.39
N ALA A 79 2.62 3.53 0.62
CA ALA A 79 2.33 4.16 1.92
C ALA A 79 1.97 5.64 1.83
N PHE A 80 2.63 6.38 0.94
CA PHE A 80 2.55 7.84 0.84
C PHE A 80 2.04 8.34 -0.51
N GLU A 81 1.96 7.46 -1.50
CA GLU A 81 1.57 7.81 -2.86
C GLU A 81 0.71 6.73 -3.50
N ILE A 82 -0.01 7.09 -4.56
CA ILE A 82 -0.71 6.17 -5.43
C ILE A 82 -0.45 6.58 -6.88
N GLU A 83 0.05 5.65 -7.67
CA GLU A 83 0.30 5.82 -9.10
C GLU A 83 -0.89 5.27 -9.88
N VAL A 84 -1.51 6.10 -10.72
CA VAL A 84 -2.63 5.71 -11.59
C VAL A 84 -2.16 5.75 -13.03
N THR A 85 -2.07 4.61 -13.69
CA THR A 85 -1.67 4.50 -15.11
C THR A 85 -2.88 4.33 -16.01
N VAL A 86 -3.01 5.22 -16.99
CA VAL A 86 -4.07 5.20 -18.02
C VAL A 86 -3.46 5.00 -19.40
N GLN A 87 -4.05 4.12 -20.20
CA GLN A 87 -3.64 3.92 -21.60
C GLN A 87 -4.27 4.99 -22.50
N VAL A 88 -3.46 5.59 -23.36
CA VAL A 88 -3.88 6.63 -24.32
C VAL A 88 -3.36 6.29 -25.72
N PRO A 89 -3.96 6.83 -26.81
CA PRO A 89 -3.47 6.58 -28.17
C PRO A 89 -2.00 6.99 -28.35
N LYS A 90 -1.23 6.24 -29.16
CA LYS A 90 0.21 6.50 -29.41
C LYS A 90 0.56 7.91 -29.89
N ASP A 91 -0.36 8.59 -30.56
CA ASP A 91 -0.13 9.94 -31.10
C ASP A 91 -0.37 11.05 -30.06
N THR A 92 -0.72 10.67 -28.83
CA THR A 92 -0.97 11.59 -27.72
C THR A 92 0.32 12.33 -27.35
N ARG A 93 0.23 13.66 -27.30
CA ARG A 93 1.30 14.54 -26.83
C ARG A 93 0.90 15.17 -25.50
N ALA A 94 1.89 15.67 -24.75
CA ALA A 94 1.65 16.35 -23.49
C ALA A 94 0.63 17.51 -23.59
N LYS A 95 0.63 18.25 -24.71
CA LYS A 95 -0.32 19.35 -24.96
C LYS A 95 -1.78 18.92 -25.17
N ASP A 96 -1.99 17.64 -25.45
CA ASP A 96 -3.31 17.07 -25.69
C ASP A 96 -3.93 16.58 -24.36
N ILE A 97 -3.19 16.63 -23.26
CA ILE A 97 -3.64 16.20 -21.93
C ILE A 97 -4.06 17.45 -21.13
N HIS A 98 -5.30 17.45 -20.67
CA HIS A 98 -5.80 18.43 -19.70
C HIS A 98 -5.84 17.76 -18.33
N PHE A 99 -4.97 18.22 -17.43
CA PHE A 99 -4.86 17.71 -16.06
C PHE A 99 -5.20 18.82 -15.06
N LYS A 100 -6.10 18.53 -14.14
CA LYS A 100 -6.43 19.40 -13.02
C LYS A 100 -6.68 18.57 -11.77
N ALA A 101 -5.90 18.81 -10.73
CA ALA A 101 -6.08 18.19 -9.43
C ALA A 101 -6.79 19.14 -8.46
N THR A 102 -7.67 18.60 -7.61
CA THR A 102 -8.20 19.25 -6.42
C THR A 102 -7.90 18.37 -5.21
N SER A 103 -8.11 18.86 -3.99
CA SER A 103 -7.74 18.07 -2.79
C SER A 103 -8.45 16.72 -2.69
N ASP A 104 -9.61 16.57 -3.34
CA ASP A 104 -10.49 15.42 -3.18
C ASP A 104 -10.90 14.81 -4.55
N SER A 105 -10.39 15.32 -5.68
CA SER A 105 -10.70 14.79 -7.02
C SER A 105 -9.62 15.11 -8.06
N ILE A 106 -9.56 14.32 -9.13
CA ILE A 106 -8.63 14.48 -10.25
C ILE A 106 -9.42 14.52 -11.55
N ASP A 107 -9.16 15.52 -12.38
CA ASP A 107 -9.66 15.66 -13.74
C ASP A 107 -8.52 15.34 -14.71
N LEU A 108 -8.61 14.20 -15.40
CA LEU A 108 -7.68 13.87 -16.49
C LEU A 108 -8.51 13.68 -17.76
N ARG A 109 -8.29 14.55 -18.75
CA ARG A 109 -8.98 14.48 -20.04
C ARG A 109 -8.02 14.50 -21.20
N LEU A 110 -8.36 13.78 -22.25
CA LEU A 110 -7.65 13.79 -23.52
C LEU A 110 -8.40 14.69 -24.51
N LEU A 111 -7.76 15.77 -24.94
CA LEU A 111 -8.26 16.67 -25.98
C LEU A 111 -8.15 15.98 -27.34
N GLN A 112 -9.27 15.53 -27.88
CA GLN A 112 -9.27 14.90 -29.20
C GLN A 112 -9.06 15.98 -30.26
N LYS A 113 -7.90 15.95 -30.94
CA LYS A 113 -7.73 16.74 -32.16
C LYS A 113 -8.83 16.31 -33.12
N ARG A 114 -9.71 17.23 -33.49
CA ARG A 114 -10.52 17.07 -34.71
C ARG A 114 -9.52 16.87 -35.83
N GLN A 115 -9.24 15.61 -36.19
CA GLN A 115 -8.53 15.31 -37.41
C GLN A 115 -9.39 15.95 -38.49
N ASN A 116 -8.85 16.99 -39.13
CA ASN A 116 -9.53 17.86 -40.08
C ASN A 116 -10.44 17.04 -41.00
N SER A 117 -11.70 16.82 -40.59
CA SER A 117 -12.74 16.30 -41.45
C SER A 117 -13.06 17.47 -42.35
N HIS A 118 -12.35 17.47 -43.45
CA HIS A 118 -12.33 18.50 -44.47
C HIS A 118 -13.67 18.49 -45.21
N GLU A 119 -14.79 18.75 -44.54
CA GLU A 119 -16.11 18.83 -45.18
C GLU A 119 -17.02 19.82 -44.43
N THR A 120 -16.82 21.09 -44.78
CA THR A 120 -17.90 21.99 -45.23
C THR A 120 -19.23 21.90 -44.48
N SER A 121 -19.32 22.45 -43.26
CA SER A 121 -20.62 22.88 -42.74
C SER A 121 -20.49 24.17 -41.93
N ASN A 122 -20.94 25.27 -42.56
CA ASN A 122 -20.92 26.65 -42.05
C ASN A 122 -21.99 26.93 -40.98
N ASN A 123 -22.43 25.95 -40.19
CA ASN A 123 -23.44 26.21 -39.17
C ASN A 123 -22.83 26.32 -37.77
N ILE A 124 -22.53 27.57 -37.45
CA ILE A 124 -22.18 28.13 -36.16
C ILE A 124 -23.34 27.88 -35.19
N VAL A 125 -23.15 26.97 -34.25
CA VAL A 125 -23.74 27.09 -32.90
C VAL A 125 -22.61 26.79 -31.93
N ASP A 126 -22.16 27.84 -31.23
CA ASP A 126 -21.16 27.81 -30.16
C ASP A 126 -21.64 26.94 -28.99
N HIS A 127 -21.50 25.63 -29.11
CA HIS A 127 -21.41 24.75 -27.96
C HIS A 127 -19.97 24.30 -27.83
N HIS A 128 -19.29 24.94 -26.90
CA HIS A 128 -17.91 24.78 -26.47
C HIS A 128 -17.68 23.42 -25.75
N ASP A 129 -18.40 22.37 -26.16
CA ASP A 129 -18.08 21.01 -25.77
C ASP A 129 -16.96 20.54 -26.69
N ASP A 130 -15.75 21.02 -26.39
CA ASP A 130 -14.54 20.40 -26.87
C ASP A 130 -14.66 18.91 -26.58
N SER A 131 -14.62 18.09 -27.62
CA SER A 131 -14.75 16.64 -27.54
C SER A 131 -13.53 16.08 -26.80
N SER A 132 -13.58 16.14 -25.47
CA SER A 132 -12.57 15.65 -24.58
C SER A 132 -13.00 14.29 -24.06
N ILE A 133 -12.15 13.29 -24.21
CA ILE A 133 -12.39 11.97 -23.62
C ILE A 133 -11.99 12.07 -22.15
N CYS A 134 -12.95 11.82 -21.26
CA CYS A 134 -12.70 11.78 -19.81
C CYS A 134 -11.98 10.48 -19.46
N LEU A 135 -10.75 10.59 -18.97
CA LEU A 135 -9.94 9.44 -18.55
C LEU A 135 -10.09 9.19 -17.04
N LEU A 136 -10.03 10.25 -16.25
CA LEU A 136 -10.32 10.25 -14.80
C LEU A 136 -11.36 11.35 -14.52
N ASP A 137 -12.46 10.96 -13.89
CA ASP A 137 -13.64 11.81 -13.73
C ASP A 137 -13.55 12.67 -12.46
N PRO A 138 -13.56 14.01 -12.56
CA PRO A 138 -13.49 14.90 -11.40
C PRO A 138 -14.75 14.89 -10.53
N THR A 139 -15.85 14.34 -11.02
CA THR A 139 -17.10 14.23 -10.24
C THR A 139 -17.01 13.11 -9.20
N ARG A 140 -16.11 12.15 -9.38
CA ARG A 140 -15.88 11.05 -8.45
C ARG A 140 -14.90 11.48 -7.36
N PRO A 141 -15.30 11.44 -6.08
CA PRO A 141 -14.39 11.77 -4.99
C PRO A 141 -13.35 10.66 -4.81
N LEU A 142 -12.10 11.07 -4.62
CA LEU A 142 -11.02 10.18 -4.18
C LEU A 142 -11.33 9.64 -2.77
N ARG A 143 -10.74 8.49 -2.44
CA ARG A 143 -10.91 7.89 -1.11
C ARG A 143 -10.34 8.77 0.00
N GLY A 144 -9.15 9.31 -0.20
CA GLY A 144 -8.52 10.25 0.73
C GLY A 144 -8.25 11.62 0.13
N LYS A 145 -7.61 12.47 0.94
CA LYS A 145 -7.16 13.80 0.51
C LYS A 145 -5.76 13.72 -0.10
N ILE A 146 -5.47 14.59 -1.05
CA ILE A 146 -4.19 14.63 -1.75
C ILE A 146 -3.42 15.93 -1.46
N VAL A 147 -2.10 15.84 -1.53
CA VAL A 147 -1.20 17.01 -1.52
C VAL A 147 -1.05 17.47 -2.96
N LEU A 148 -1.59 18.66 -3.27
CA LEU A 148 -1.57 19.22 -4.63
C LEU A 148 -0.15 19.44 -5.16
N ASP A 149 0.79 19.81 -4.27
CA ASP A 149 2.17 20.14 -4.65
C ASP A 149 3.00 18.90 -5.04
N GLY A 150 2.67 17.71 -4.51
CA GLY A 150 3.32 16.45 -4.89
C GLY A 150 2.50 15.59 -5.84
N THR A 151 1.34 16.07 -6.29
CA THR A 151 0.54 15.37 -7.31
C THR A 151 0.96 15.84 -8.70
N PHE A 152 1.49 14.95 -9.52
CA PHE A 152 1.95 15.25 -10.89
C PHE A 152 1.61 14.12 -11.86
N TRP A 153 1.85 14.35 -13.15
CA TRP A 153 1.64 13.32 -14.17
C TRP A 153 2.80 13.28 -15.16
N VAL A 154 3.03 12.11 -15.73
CA VAL A 154 4.05 11.83 -16.73
C VAL A 154 3.43 11.01 -17.86
N ILE A 155 3.81 11.31 -19.10
CA ILE A 155 3.49 10.47 -20.27
C ILE A 155 4.74 9.68 -20.66
N SER A 156 4.60 8.37 -20.81
CA SER A 156 5.66 7.44 -21.19
C SER A 156 5.22 6.57 -22.37
N ASP A 157 6.19 6.14 -23.16
CA ASP A 157 6.01 5.05 -24.11
C ASP A 157 6.23 3.74 -23.30
N PRO A 158 5.27 2.80 -23.28
CA PRO A 158 5.43 1.57 -22.51
C PRO A 158 6.65 0.80 -23.04
N GLU A 159 7.54 0.36 -22.14
CA GLU A 159 8.65 -0.49 -22.54
C GLU A 159 8.08 -1.80 -23.10
N PRO A 160 8.57 -2.28 -24.26
CA PRO A 160 8.14 -3.55 -24.80
C PRO A 160 8.45 -4.62 -23.77
N SER A 161 7.41 -5.23 -23.19
CA SER A 161 7.61 -6.24 -22.15
C SER A 161 8.43 -7.39 -22.74
N PRO A 162 9.56 -7.78 -22.15
CA PRO A 162 10.45 -8.80 -22.73
C PRO A 162 9.80 -10.19 -22.81
N LEU A 163 8.62 -10.37 -22.19
CA LEU A 163 7.85 -11.61 -22.27
C LEU A 163 6.98 -11.73 -23.53
N THR A 164 6.69 -10.66 -24.26
CA THR A 164 5.86 -10.74 -25.47
C THR A 164 6.64 -11.12 -26.74
N ASP A 165 7.97 -11.17 -26.67
CA ASP A 165 8.82 -11.43 -27.83
C ASP A 165 8.87 -12.92 -28.23
N THR A 166 8.39 -13.83 -27.37
CA THR A 166 8.56 -15.28 -27.57
C THR A 166 7.49 -15.96 -28.42
N VAL A 167 6.42 -15.27 -28.86
CA VAL A 167 5.30 -15.91 -29.59
C VAL A 167 5.03 -15.31 -30.98
N LYS A 168 5.77 -14.30 -31.45
CA LYS A 168 5.50 -13.63 -32.74
C LYS A 168 6.71 -13.54 -33.66
N GLU A 169 7.25 -14.69 -34.09
CA GLU A 169 8.41 -14.67 -35.00
C GLU A 169 8.09 -14.70 -36.51
N GLU A 170 6.86 -14.88 -37.00
CA GLU A 170 6.69 -15.08 -38.46
C GLU A 170 5.57 -14.30 -39.17
N THR A 171 4.94 -13.31 -38.53
CA THR A 171 4.01 -12.42 -39.27
C THR A 171 4.54 -11.00 -39.29
N GLN A 172 5.21 -10.68 -40.40
CA GLN A 172 5.72 -9.36 -40.79
C GLN A 172 4.70 -8.25 -40.56
N GLU A 173 4.98 -7.42 -39.57
CA GLU A 173 5.09 -5.95 -39.59
C GLU A 173 5.07 -5.52 -38.12
N GLU A 174 6.22 -5.05 -37.63
CA GLU A 174 6.45 -4.55 -36.27
C GLU A 174 5.52 -3.37 -35.98
N ALA A 175 4.26 -3.66 -35.68
CA ALA A 175 3.39 -2.72 -35.01
C ALA A 175 3.91 -2.60 -33.58
N GLY A 176 4.81 -1.64 -33.35
CA GLY A 176 5.21 -1.21 -32.02
C GLY A 176 4.00 -0.89 -31.13
N PRO A 177 4.22 -0.63 -29.82
CA PRO A 177 3.14 -0.44 -28.85
C PRO A 177 2.07 0.52 -29.39
N THR A 178 0.84 0.03 -29.44
CA THR A 178 -0.29 0.74 -30.07
C THR A 178 -0.78 1.92 -29.22
N PHE A 179 -0.32 1.99 -27.98
CA PHE A 179 -0.72 2.96 -26.97
C PHE A 179 0.49 3.54 -26.25
N ARG A 180 0.26 4.71 -25.65
CA ARG A 180 1.11 5.38 -24.66
C ARG A 180 0.48 5.25 -23.29
N GLU A 181 1.26 5.47 -22.25
CA GLU A 181 0.77 5.45 -20.88
C GLU A 181 0.90 6.84 -20.26
N VAL A 182 -0.15 7.26 -19.55
CA VAL A 182 -0.14 8.46 -18.71
C VAL A 182 -0.22 7.98 -17.27
N THR A 183 0.85 8.20 -16.51
CA THR A 183 0.92 7.89 -15.08
C THR A 183 0.69 9.16 -14.29
N VAL A 184 -0.32 9.15 -13.43
CA VAL A 184 -0.60 10.22 -12.46
C VAL A 184 -0.12 9.73 -11.10
N THR A 185 0.92 10.37 -10.56
CA THR A 185 1.42 10.10 -9.20
C THR A 185 0.72 11.04 -8.25
N ILE A 186 0.04 10.48 -7.25
CA ILE A 186 -0.81 11.20 -6.31
C ILE A 186 -0.23 11.07 -4.90
N GLU A 187 0.29 12.17 -4.35
CA GLU A 187 0.78 12.19 -2.97
C GLU A 187 -0.39 12.26 -1.98
N LYS A 188 -0.43 11.33 -1.03
CA LYS A 188 -1.46 11.22 0.00
C LYS A 188 -1.26 12.28 1.08
N GLN A 189 -2.32 13.00 1.43
CA GLN A 189 -2.30 13.90 2.58
C GLN A 189 -2.54 13.13 3.88
N ILE A 190 -1.45 12.68 4.50
CA ILE A 190 -1.51 12.02 5.80
C ILE A 190 -1.64 13.08 6.90
N ARG A 191 -2.76 13.06 7.61
CA ARG A 191 -2.92 13.89 8.81
C ARG A 191 -2.20 13.23 9.96
N THR A 192 -1.39 14.00 10.69
CA THR A 192 -0.91 13.55 11.99
C THR A 192 -2.13 13.35 12.89
N PRO A 193 -2.27 12.17 13.53
CA PRO A 193 -3.38 11.93 14.43
C PRO A 193 -3.34 12.99 15.53
N GLN A 194 -4.46 13.67 15.78
CA GLN A 194 -4.54 14.64 16.88
C GLN A 194 -4.59 13.93 18.25
N ASP A 195 -4.99 12.67 18.26
CA ASP A 195 -5.19 11.86 19.44
C ASP A 195 -4.57 10.47 19.23
N ASP A 196 -4.06 9.85 20.29
CA ASP A 196 -3.46 8.50 20.26
C ASP A 196 -4.47 7.41 19.86
N PHE A 197 -5.75 7.76 19.82
CA PHE A 197 -6.85 6.89 19.39
C PHE A 197 -7.29 7.10 17.94
N ASP A 198 -6.79 8.13 17.26
CA ASP A 198 -7.19 8.43 15.89
C ASP A 198 -6.47 7.45 14.93
N VAL A 199 -7.23 6.52 14.37
CA VAL A 199 -6.70 5.51 13.44
C VAL A 199 -6.55 6.18 12.09
N VAL A 200 -5.34 6.58 11.75
CA VAL A 200 -5.01 7.09 10.42
C VAL A 200 -5.10 5.94 9.43
N GLU A 201 -6.07 6.00 8.52
CA GLU A 201 -6.19 5.08 7.39
C GLU A 201 -5.15 5.46 6.32
N TYR A 202 -4.06 4.70 6.27
CA TYR A 202 -3.01 4.86 5.25
C TYR A 202 -3.35 4.18 3.92
N ASP A 203 -4.19 3.15 4.01
CA ASP A 203 -4.57 2.27 2.92
C ASP A 203 -5.95 2.69 2.41
N TRP A 204 -5.97 3.25 1.20
CA TRP A 204 -7.18 3.70 0.53
C TRP A 204 -7.96 2.50 0.03
N ASN A 205 -7.31 1.39 -0.27
CA ASN A 205 -7.89 0.24 -0.93
C ASN A 205 -8.47 0.55 -2.34
N GLY A 206 -7.83 1.46 -3.08
CA GLY A 206 -8.26 1.91 -4.41
C GLY A 206 -8.38 3.43 -4.55
N VAL A 207 -8.62 3.88 -5.79
CA VAL A 207 -8.57 5.32 -6.15
C VAL A 207 -9.82 6.07 -5.70
N TYR A 208 -11.01 5.52 -5.98
CA TYR A 208 -12.31 6.14 -5.69
C TYR A 208 -13.08 5.37 -4.62
N LYS A 209 -14.02 6.04 -3.95
CA LYS A 209 -14.84 5.41 -2.89
C LYS A 209 -15.76 4.31 -3.43
N ASP A 210 -16.33 4.56 -4.61
CA ASP A 210 -17.32 3.70 -5.25
C ASP A 210 -16.74 3.01 -6.50
N ASP A 211 -15.59 2.36 -6.36
CA ASP A 211 -14.86 1.69 -7.45
C ASP A 211 -15.06 0.17 -7.50
N GLU A 212 -15.89 -0.38 -6.61
CA GLU A 212 -16.08 -1.84 -6.45
C GLU A 212 -16.59 -2.54 -7.72
N GLU A 213 -17.37 -1.84 -8.55
CA GLU A 213 -17.89 -2.38 -9.82
C GLU A 213 -16.90 -2.24 -10.99
N GLU A 214 -15.95 -1.31 -10.88
CA GLU A 214 -15.00 -0.98 -11.97
C GLU A 214 -13.70 -1.78 -11.87
N VAL A 215 -13.29 -2.10 -10.65
CA VAL A 215 -12.03 -2.80 -10.36
C VAL A 215 -12.23 -4.30 -10.45
N SER A 216 -11.64 -4.92 -11.47
CA SER A 216 -11.73 -6.35 -11.72
C SER A 216 -10.72 -7.17 -10.91
N TYR A 217 -9.62 -6.55 -10.50
CA TYR A 217 -8.54 -7.18 -9.76
C TYR A 217 -7.99 -6.26 -8.69
N ARG A 218 -7.82 -6.79 -7.48
CA ARG A 218 -7.13 -6.15 -6.35
C ARG A 218 -6.20 -7.17 -5.73
N LYS A 219 -4.94 -6.78 -5.55
CA LYS A 219 -3.95 -7.57 -4.82
C LYS A 219 -3.21 -6.64 -3.87
N TYR A 220 -3.35 -6.87 -2.58
CA TYR A 220 -2.49 -6.25 -1.60
C TYR A 220 -1.37 -7.21 -1.27
N ASP A 221 -0.20 -6.65 -1.01
CA ASP A 221 0.88 -7.43 -0.44
C ASP A 221 0.44 -7.85 0.95
N GLU A 222 -0.01 -9.11 1.07
CA GLU A 222 -0.23 -9.72 2.37
C GLU A 222 1.07 -9.56 3.16
N PRO A 223 0.99 -9.08 4.41
CA PRO A 223 2.18 -8.84 5.18
C PRO A 223 2.88 -10.18 5.30
N GLU A 224 4.08 -10.31 4.72
CA GLU A 224 4.83 -11.54 4.80
C GLU A 224 4.85 -11.97 6.26
N GLU A 225 4.19 -13.08 6.57
CA GLU A 225 4.21 -13.61 7.91
C GLU A 225 5.68 -13.93 8.17
N LEU A 226 6.34 -13.14 9.03
CA LEU A 226 7.72 -13.37 9.39
C LEU A 226 7.80 -14.78 9.98
N ASN A 227 8.18 -15.75 9.17
CA ASN A 227 8.33 -17.12 9.60
C ASN A 227 9.59 -17.16 10.46
N ILE A 228 9.40 -16.95 11.76
CA ILE A 228 10.48 -16.83 12.75
C ILE A 228 11.43 -18.03 12.63
N ARG A 229 10.93 -19.21 12.26
CA ARG A 229 11.73 -20.42 12.02
C ARG A 229 12.68 -20.28 10.84
N GLU A 230 12.21 -19.83 9.69
CA GLU A 230 13.06 -19.62 8.51
C GLU A 230 14.06 -18.50 8.75
N TYR A 231 13.62 -17.41 9.37
CA TYR A 231 14.50 -16.31 9.74
C TYR A 231 15.60 -16.77 10.72
N ALA A 232 15.24 -17.48 11.78
CA ALA A 232 16.22 -18.03 12.72
C ALA A 232 17.13 -19.08 12.07
N ALA A 233 16.59 -19.95 11.22
CA ALA A 233 17.39 -20.91 10.46
C ALA A 233 18.39 -20.20 9.53
N SER A 234 18.00 -19.08 8.91
CA SER A 234 18.89 -18.26 8.10
C SER A 234 20.04 -17.64 8.91
N LEU A 235 19.82 -17.37 10.20
CA LEU A 235 20.83 -16.93 11.16
C LEU A 235 21.64 -18.10 11.75
N GLY A 236 21.38 -19.34 11.33
CA GLY A 236 22.00 -20.56 11.86
C GLY A 236 21.51 -20.93 13.26
N VAL A 237 20.39 -20.36 13.70
CA VAL A 237 19.77 -20.62 14.99
C VAL A 237 18.66 -21.64 14.80
N ASP A 238 18.92 -22.87 15.25
CA ASP A 238 17.89 -23.91 15.30
C ASP A 238 16.99 -23.67 16.52
N ILE A 239 15.78 -23.13 16.28
CA ILE A 239 14.81 -22.82 17.34
C ILE A 239 14.40 -24.10 18.09
N ASP A 240 14.31 -25.23 17.40
CA ASP A 240 13.81 -26.48 17.98
C ASP A 240 14.88 -27.15 18.86
N ASN A 241 16.16 -26.88 18.61
CA ASN A 241 17.29 -27.39 19.41
C ASN A 241 17.98 -26.32 20.27
N LEU A 242 17.30 -25.20 20.50
CA LEU A 242 17.86 -24.11 21.28
C LEU A 242 17.94 -24.49 22.76
N ASN A 243 19.15 -24.65 23.28
CA ASN A 243 19.33 -24.97 24.69
C ASN A 243 19.01 -23.74 25.57
N MET A 244 17.77 -23.68 26.06
CA MET A 244 17.25 -22.63 26.95
C MET A 244 18.05 -22.42 28.24
N SER A 245 18.97 -23.32 28.61
CA SER A 245 19.87 -23.15 29.75
C SER A 245 21.11 -22.30 29.44
N LEU A 246 21.54 -22.26 28.17
CA LEU A 246 22.65 -21.43 27.69
C LEU A 246 22.17 -20.04 27.25
N VAL A 247 20.87 -19.90 26.98
CA VAL A 247 20.25 -18.61 26.74
C VAL A 247 20.27 -17.82 28.04
N ASP A 248 21.03 -16.73 28.06
CA ASP A 248 21.01 -15.80 29.19
C ASP A 248 19.65 -15.11 29.27
N LYS A 249 18.79 -15.65 30.12
CA LYS A 249 17.43 -15.13 30.37
C LYS A 249 17.46 -13.70 30.93
N SER A 250 18.59 -13.25 31.49
CA SER A 250 18.73 -11.87 31.99
C SER A 250 18.76 -10.82 30.86
N MET A 251 19.18 -11.21 29.65
CA MET A 251 19.14 -10.31 28.49
C MET A 251 17.72 -10.08 27.96
N PHE A 252 16.82 -11.06 28.12
CA PHE A 252 15.41 -10.92 27.72
C PHE A 252 14.51 -10.37 28.83
N SER A 253 14.94 -10.39 30.10
CA SER A 253 14.20 -9.78 31.22
C SER A 253 14.39 -8.26 31.32
N SER A 254 15.24 -7.68 30.47
CA SER A 254 15.65 -6.26 30.54
C SER A 254 14.54 -5.24 30.25
N GLY A 255 13.33 -5.66 29.84
CA GLY A 255 12.18 -4.77 29.68
C GLY A 255 11.30 -4.62 30.93
N LEU A 256 11.32 -5.59 31.85
CA LEU A 256 10.54 -5.56 33.08
C LEU A 256 11.25 -6.44 34.11
N ASN A 257 12.42 -5.98 34.62
CA ASN A 257 13.06 -6.59 35.78
C ASN A 257 12.23 -6.30 37.04
N VAL A 258 11.04 -6.91 37.13
CA VAL A 258 10.31 -7.04 38.39
C VAL A 258 11.10 -8.05 39.20
N THR A 259 12.09 -7.55 39.93
CA THR A 259 12.78 -8.35 40.94
C THR A 259 11.75 -8.94 41.88
N LYS A 260 12.03 -10.10 42.49
CA LYS A 260 11.13 -10.69 43.50
C LYS A 260 10.77 -9.66 44.60
N SER A 261 11.71 -8.77 44.94
CA SER A 261 11.46 -7.63 45.82
C SER A 261 10.47 -6.61 45.25
N SER A 262 10.52 -6.28 43.96
CA SER A 262 9.52 -5.41 43.31
C SER A 262 8.14 -6.07 43.27
N PHE A 263 8.08 -7.39 43.04
CA PHE A 263 6.83 -8.15 43.11
C PHE A 263 6.25 -8.13 44.52
N ASP A 264 7.07 -8.45 45.53
CA ASP A 264 6.70 -8.38 46.94
C ASP A 264 6.30 -6.95 47.35
N SER A 265 6.94 -5.92 46.78
CA SER A 265 6.60 -4.51 47.02
C SER A 265 5.25 -4.12 46.43
N LEU A 266 4.95 -4.58 45.21
CA LEU A 266 3.65 -4.35 44.55
C LEU A 266 2.53 -5.13 45.25
N GLN A 267 2.82 -6.35 45.71
CA GLN A 267 1.91 -7.15 46.52
C GLN A 267 1.64 -6.49 47.88
N LYS A 268 2.70 -6.03 48.56
CA LYS A 268 2.60 -5.31 49.84
C LYS A 268 1.90 -3.95 49.70
N ALA A 269 2.08 -3.27 48.57
CA ALA A 269 1.38 -2.03 48.24
C ALA A 269 -0.09 -2.26 47.83
N GLY A 270 -0.55 -3.51 47.73
CA GLY A 270 -1.91 -3.86 47.32
C GLY A 270 -2.21 -3.59 45.84
N LEU A 271 -1.18 -3.31 45.03
CA LEU A 271 -1.26 -3.05 43.59
C LEU A 271 -1.32 -4.35 42.78
N MET A 272 -0.81 -5.45 43.33
CA MET A 272 -0.97 -6.80 42.78
C MET A 272 -1.58 -7.73 43.82
N LYS A 273 -2.61 -8.47 43.42
CA LYS A 273 -3.19 -9.56 44.23
C LYS A 273 -2.99 -10.87 43.48
N GLU A 274 -2.48 -11.86 44.19
CA GLU A 274 -2.34 -13.20 43.66
C GLU A 274 -3.74 -13.81 43.51
N VAL A 275 -4.14 -14.08 42.27
CA VAL A 275 -5.37 -14.81 41.95
C VAL A 275 -4.96 -16.25 41.72
N THR A 276 -5.23 -17.11 42.68
CA THR A 276 -4.99 -18.55 42.52
C THR A 276 -6.19 -19.15 41.80
N ARG A 277 -5.93 -19.76 40.65
CA ARG A 277 -6.94 -20.49 39.88
C ARG A 277 -6.85 -21.97 40.24
N GLN A 278 -7.93 -22.53 40.76
CA GLN A 278 -8.01 -23.96 41.07
C GLN A 278 -8.31 -24.77 39.79
N GLU A 279 -8.13 -26.09 39.88
CA GLU A 279 -8.31 -27.03 38.76
C GLU A 279 -9.76 -27.05 38.23
N ASP A 280 -10.73 -26.67 39.08
CA ASP A 280 -12.14 -26.49 38.74
C ASP A 280 -12.43 -25.18 37.98
N GLY A 281 -11.41 -24.34 37.78
CA GLY A 281 -11.52 -23.07 37.10
C GLY A 281 -12.05 -21.92 37.97
N SER A 282 -12.32 -22.16 39.25
CA SER A 282 -12.69 -21.11 40.21
C SER A 282 -11.46 -20.27 40.59
N GLU A 283 -11.64 -18.95 40.62
CA GLU A 283 -10.60 -17.98 40.94
C GLU A 283 -10.80 -17.47 42.37
N TRP A 284 -9.77 -17.57 43.21
CA TRP A 284 -9.81 -17.14 44.60
C TRP A 284 -8.69 -16.12 44.86
N ILE A 285 -8.95 -15.18 45.77
CA ILE A 285 -7.98 -14.22 46.29
C ILE A 285 -7.72 -14.56 47.75
N THR A 286 -6.46 -14.72 48.12
CA THR A 286 -6.07 -14.82 49.53
C THR A 286 -5.95 -13.42 50.11
N ASN A 287 -6.79 -13.08 51.08
CA ASN A 287 -6.67 -11.82 51.83
C ASN A 287 -5.42 -11.85 52.72
N ASN A 288 -5.02 -10.68 53.25
CA ASN A 288 -3.88 -10.57 54.18
C ASN A 288 -3.99 -11.46 55.42
N ASP A 289 -5.22 -11.84 55.80
CA ASP A 289 -5.52 -12.74 56.92
C ASP A 289 -5.39 -14.23 56.55
N GLY A 290 -4.98 -14.55 55.31
CA GLY A 290 -4.87 -15.92 54.81
C GLY A 290 -6.19 -16.55 54.37
N GLU A 291 -7.31 -15.83 54.48
CA GLU A 291 -8.63 -16.31 54.05
C GLU A 291 -8.79 -16.23 52.53
N GLN A 292 -9.25 -17.33 51.92
CA GLN A 292 -9.56 -17.39 50.49
C GLN A 292 -10.97 -16.85 50.25
N VAL A 293 -11.07 -15.72 49.55
CA VAL A 293 -12.34 -15.10 49.15
C VAL A 293 -12.47 -15.24 47.63
N PRO A 294 -13.64 -15.63 47.09
CA PRO A 294 -13.80 -15.81 45.64
C PRO A 294 -13.57 -14.49 44.91
N PHE A 295 -12.84 -14.54 43.79
CA PHE A 295 -12.50 -13.36 42.99
C PHE A 295 -13.78 -12.74 42.40
N SER A 296 -14.12 -11.53 42.84
CA SER A 296 -15.18 -10.74 42.21
C SER A 296 -14.56 -9.85 41.13
N SER A 297 -14.99 -10.01 39.88
CA SER A 297 -14.53 -9.18 38.75
C SER A 297 -14.84 -7.70 38.87
N TYR A 298 -15.68 -7.30 39.82
CA TYR A 298 -16.19 -5.93 39.99
C TYR A 298 -15.33 -5.04 40.90
N GLY A 299 -14.20 -5.54 41.41
CA GLY A 299 -13.32 -4.79 42.31
C GLY A 299 -13.84 -4.75 43.75
N GLN A 300 -12.94 -4.52 44.71
CA GLN A 300 -13.21 -4.66 46.15
C GLN A 300 -14.22 -3.66 46.73
N ALA A 301 -14.59 -2.62 45.98
CA ALA A 301 -15.47 -1.55 46.42
C ALA A 301 -16.89 -1.65 45.86
N VAL A 302 -17.14 -2.54 44.89
CA VAL A 302 -18.47 -2.65 44.26
C VAL A 302 -19.20 -3.81 44.89
N SER A 303 -20.15 -3.51 45.76
CA SER A 303 -21.02 -4.54 46.32
C SER A 303 -21.88 -5.16 45.21
N LYS A 304 -22.27 -6.43 45.34
CA LYS A 304 -23.19 -7.09 44.38
C LYS A 304 -24.50 -6.31 44.22
N ASP A 305 -24.95 -5.68 45.30
CA ASP A 305 -26.17 -4.88 45.34
C ASP A 305 -26.00 -3.56 44.54
N GLU A 306 -24.82 -2.96 44.57
CA GLU A 306 -24.49 -1.77 43.78
C GLU A 306 -24.37 -2.10 42.29
N ALA A 307 -23.73 -3.22 41.94
CA ALA A 307 -23.68 -3.71 40.56
C ALA A 307 -25.06 -4.06 40.00
N GLN A 308 -25.95 -4.67 40.80
CA GLN A 308 -27.33 -4.95 40.42
C GLN A 308 -28.18 -3.67 40.32
N SER A 309 -27.96 -2.70 41.20
CA SER A 309 -28.67 -1.41 41.15
C SER A 309 -28.31 -0.61 39.89
N ALA A 310 -27.04 -0.63 39.48
CA ALA A 310 -26.60 0.00 38.24
C ALA A 310 -27.17 -0.71 37.00
N ALA A 311 -27.24 -2.04 36.99
CA ALA A 311 -27.86 -2.80 35.90
C ALA A 311 -29.37 -2.54 35.78
N THR A 312 -30.05 -2.31 36.90
CA THR A 312 -31.50 -2.05 36.93
C THR A 312 -31.83 -0.62 36.49
N ALA A 313 -30.93 0.35 36.73
CA ALA A 313 -31.12 1.74 36.30
C ALA A 313 -31.02 1.95 34.78
N VAL A 314 -30.45 0.99 34.03
CA VAL A 314 -30.16 1.15 32.59
C VAL A 314 -31.24 0.56 31.68
N GLY A 315 -32.30 -0.07 32.20
CA GLY A 315 -33.40 -0.48 31.32
C GLY A 315 -34.64 -1.05 31.99
N THR A 316 -35.69 -0.24 32.09
CA THR A 316 -37.03 -0.46 31.47
C THR A 316 -38.07 0.46 32.12
N THR A 317 -38.34 1.62 31.51
CA THR A 317 -39.65 2.29 31.66
C THR A 317 -40.12 2.81 30.30
N THR A 318 -40.92 1.97 29.64
CA THR A 318 -41.72 2.31 28.47
C THR A 318 -43.02 2.95 28.94
N SER A 319 -43.12 4.28 28.96
CA SER A 319 -44.38 5.01 28.72
C SER A 319 -44.27 6.53 28.83
N SER A 320 -44.99 7.19 27.92
CA SER A 320 -45.40 8.60 27.90
C SER A 320 -44.35 9.67 27.51
N ASN A 321 -44.31 9.91 26.19
CA ASN A 321 -44.54 11.20 25.54
C ASN A 321 -44.18 12.49 26.33
N GLN A 322 -42.89 12.71 26.62
CA GLN A 322 -42.35 14.04 26.92
C GLN A 322 -40.97 14.22 26.28
N LYS A 323 -40.79 15.40 25.68
CA LYS A 323 -39.57 15.87 25.01
C LYS A 323 -38.39 15.85 26.01
N PRO A 324 -37.29 15.15 25.73
CA PRO A 324 -36.21 15.01 26.70
C PRO A 324 -35.38 16.30 26.78
N THR A 325 -35.48 16.99 27.92
CA THR A 325 -34.42 17.86 28.43
C THR A 325 -33.30 16.96 28.98
N GLN A 326 -32.08 17.10 28.45
CA GLN A 326 -30.92 16.33 28.88
C GLN A 326 -30.66 16.53 30.39
N PRO A 327 -30.36 15.47 31.15
CA PRO A 327 -29.91 15.61 32.52
C PRO A 327 -28.52 16.27 32.53
N SER A 328 -28.45 17.48 33.11
CA SER A 328 -27.21 18.16 33.45
C SER A 328 -26.40 17.25 34.39
N ILE A 329 -25.26 16.77 33.89
CA ILE A 329 -24.24 16.07 34.67
C ILE A 329 -23.61 17.15 35.58
N PRO A 330 -23.73 17.07 36.92
CA PRO A 330 -23.33 18.16 37.83
C PRO A 330 -21.80 18.34 37.98
N PHE A 331 -20.99 17.85 37.04
CA PHE A 331 -19.52 17.92 37.11
C PHE A 331 -18.85 18.46 35.84
N LEU A 332 -19.61 18.85 34.82
CA LEU A 332 -19.09 19.55 33.64
C LEU A 332 -19.57 21.00 33.67
N ASP A 333 -18.91 21.79 34.51
CA ASP A 333 -19.06 23.24 34.57
C ASP A 333 -18.33 23.84 33.35
N THR A 334 -19.08 24.04 32.25
CA THR A 334 -18.55 24.57 30.98
C THR A 334 -18.13 26.04 31.05
N ASP A 335 -18.34 26.71 32.20
CA ASP A 335 -17.97 28.11 32.42
C ASP A 335 -16.60 28.25 33.12
N SER A 336 -15.81 27.17 33.20
CA SER A 336 -14.48 27.22 33.80
C SER A 336 -13.54 28.16 33.02
N PRO A 337 -12.91 29.16 33.67
CA PRO A 337 -12.09 30.20 33.03
C PRO A 337 -10.80 29.68 32.38
N TRP A 338 -10.51 28.38 32.51
CA TRP A 338 -9.35 27.71 31.92
C TRP A 338 -9.47 27.48 30.41
N HIS A 339 -10.67 27.59 29.82
CA HIS A 339 -10.86 27.51 28.37
C HIS A 339 -10.72 28.87 27.63
N LYS A 340 -10.38 29.95 28.34
CA LYS A 340 -9.97 31.21 27.69
C LYS A 340 -8.52 31.08 27.20
N THR A 341 -8.41 30.64 25.96
CA THR A 341 -7.20 30.62 25.15
C THR A 341 -6.40 31.92 25.27
N SER A 342 -5.17 31.80 25.78
CA SER A 342 -4.16 32.85 25.67
C SER A 342 -3.80 33.03 24.20
N SER A 343 -4.23 34.15 23.61
CA SER A 343 -3.79 34.57 22.29
C SER A 343 -2.32 34.97 22.37
N THR A 344 -1.42 34.03 22.08
CA THR A 344 0.02 34.33 22.01
C THR A 344 0.28 35.17 20.77
N LYS A 345 0.43 36.48 20.97
CA LYS A 345 1.01 37.38 19.97
C LYS A 345 2.43 36.87 19.65
N ARG A 346 2.66 36.45 18.40
CA ARG A 346 4.01 36.31 17.85
C ARG A 346 4.47 37.69 17.40
N ASP A 347 5.50 38.21 18.07
CA ASP A 347 6.27 39.34 17.57
C ASP A 347 7.10 38.93 16.34
N PRO A 348 7.20 39.75 15.28
CA PRO A 348 8.08 39.50 14.15
C PRO A 348 9.39 40.28 14.30
N LYS A 349 10.51 39.58 14.50
CA LYS A 349 11.92 39.99 14.29
C LYS A 349 12.78 38.81 14.74
N GLU A 350 13.78 38.30 14.02
CA GLU A 350 14.88 39.00 13.37
C GLU A 350 15.54 38.11 12.31
N GLU A 351 16.12 38.77 11.32
CA GLU A 351 17.01 38.21 10.30
C GLU A 351 18.27 37.61 10.94
N GLY A 352 18.64 36.40 10.52
CA GLY A 352 19.81 35.70 11.03
C GLY A 352 20.38 34.74 9.99
N SER A 353 21.20 35.30 9.11
CA SER A 353 22.10 34.63 8.16
C SER A 353 22.81 33.41 8.77
N SER A 354 22.63 32.24 8.17
CA SER A 354 23.49 31.07 8.39
C SER A 354 23.91 30.46 7.05
N THR A 355 25.14 30.80 6.69
CA THR A 355 25.87 30.33 5.52
C THR A 355 26.40 28.92 5.80
N ILE A 356 25.94 27.91 5.05
CA ILE A 356 26.50 26.56 5.10
C ILE A 356 27.57 26.43 3.98
N PRO A 357 28.80 25.98 4.28
CA PRO A 357 29.84 25.84 3.27
C PRO A 357 29.64 24.60 2.39
N THR A 358 29.59 24.85 1.09
CA THR A 358 29.72 23.92 -0.02
C THR A 358 31.07 23.20 0.03
N VAL A 359 31.06 21.87 0.18
CA VAL A 359 32.24 21.02 -0.03
C VAL A 359 32.11 20.37 -1.41
N ASN A 360 32.93 20.88 -2.33
CA ASN A 360 33.24 20.27 -3.61
C ASN A 360 33.96 18.94 -3.39
N LYS A 361 33.49 17.86 -4.04
CA LYS A 361 34.37 16.74 -4.41
C LYS A 361 33.99 16.21 -5.78
N SER A 362 34.63 16.81 -6.77
CA SER A 362 34.82 16.28 -8.12
C SER A 362 35.58 14.96 -8.07
N HIS A 363 35.04 13.93 -8.71
CA HIS A 363 35.83 12.80 -9.18
C HIS A 363 35.49 12.56 -10.66
N ASP A 364 36.37 13.11 -11.51
CA ASP A 364 36.60 12.64 -12.87
C ASP A 364 37.09 11.20 -12.84
N SER A 365 36.55 10.36 -13.71
CA SER A 365 37.17 9.18 -14.34
C SER A 365 36.13 8.59 -15.31
N ALA A 366 36.16 8.99 -16.57
CA ALA A 366 36.94 8.40 -17.65
C ALA A 366 36.19 7.26 -18.35
N GLU A 367 35.97 7.51 -19.64
CA GLU A 367 35.56 6.62 -20.71
C GLU A 367 36.16 5.20 -20.63
N SER A 368 35.37 4.19 -20.97
CA SER A 368 35.87 3.13 -21.84
C SER A 368 34.73 2.48 -22.62
N VAL A 369 34.68 2.85 -23.89
CA VAL A 369 34.02 2.15 -25.00
C VAL A 369 34.70 0.78 -25.17
N SER A 370 33.93 -0.31 -25.25
CA SER A 370 34.37 -1.49 -26.02
C SER A 370 33.19 -2.35 -26.43
N SER A 371 32.87 -2.23 -27.72
CA SER A 371 32.15 -3.20 -28.54
C SER A 371 32.77 -4.59 -28.42
N ASN A 372 31.94 -5.63 -28.45
CA ASN A 372 32.28 -6.89 -29.10
C ASN A 372 31.00 -7.67 -29.42
N GLU A 373 30.60 -7.57 -30.69
CA GLU A 373 29.86 -8.61 -31.40
C GLU A 373 30.71 -9.89 -31.43
N SER A 374 30.10 -11.04 -31.14
CA SER A 374 30.44 -12.31 -31.77
C SER A 374 29.35 -13.35 -31.50
N ALA A 375 28.53 -13.56 -32.52
CA ALA A 375 27.65 -14.70 -32.68
C ALA A 375 28.47 -15.98 -32.91
N SER A 376 28.05 -17.10 -32.31
CA SER A 376 28.41 -18.45 -32.77
C SER A 376 27.41 -19.49 -32.24
N SER A 377 26.31 -19.60 -32.99
CA SER A 377 25.58 -20.81 -33.41
C SER A 377 25.80 -22.18 -32.68
N THR A 378 24.68 -22.87 -32.37
CA THR A 378 24.22 -24.10 -33.09
C THR A 378 23.38 -25.08 -32.22
N SER A 379 22.04 -24.97 -32.36
CA SER A 379 21.02 -26.02 -32.63
C SER A 379 20.42 -27.00 -31.58
N THR A 380 19.08 -27.16 -31.70
CA THR A 380 18.16 -28.32 -31.45
C THR A 380 17.25 -28.22 -30.19
N ALA A 381 16.01 -27.68 -30.27
CA ALA A 381 14.68 -28.31 -30.60
C ALA A 381 14.17 -29.29 -29.50
N VAL A 382 12.94 -29.32 -28.94
CA VAL A 382 11.55 -28.99 -29.39
C VAL A 382 10.58 -28.91 -28.13
N ILE A 383 9.42 -28.22 -28.27
CA ILE A 383 8.05 -28.39 -27.66
C ILE A 383 7.60 -27.47 -26.49
N GLN A 384 6.47 -26.79 -26.76
CA GLN A 384 5.62 -25.87 -25.98
C GLN A 384 4.77 -26.57 -24.90
N ASP A 385 4.35 -25.86 -23.85
CA ASP A 385 2.95 -25.87 -23.34
C ASP A 385 2.77 -24.97 -22.11
N GLU A 386 1.65 -24.25 -22.07
CA GLU A 386 1.16 -23.52 -20.90
C GLU A 386 0.82 -24.50 -19.78
N LYS A 387 1.63 -24.44 -18.72
CA LYS A 387 1.33 -24.97 -17.40
C LYS A 387 1.91 -23.96 -16.42
N GLU A 388 1.22 -23.74 -15.31
CA GLU A 388 1.78 -23.13 -14.11
C GLU A 388 3.27 -23.46 -14.03
N ASP A 389 4.13 -22.45 -14.18
CA ASP A 389 5.58 -22.64 -14.25
C ASP A 389 5.98 -23.37 -12.97
N ALA A 390 6.10 -24.69 -13.08
CA ALA A 390 6.64 -25.53 -12.04
C ALA A 390 8.09 -25.08 -11.93
N MET A 391 8.31 -24.09 -11.06
CA MET A 391 9.61 -23.51 -10.76
C MET A 391 10.60 -24.67 -10.71
N ASP A 392 11.51 -24.71 -11.69
CA ASP A 392 12.54 -25.73 -11.76
C ASP A 392 13.08 -25.92 -10.34
N PRO A 393 13.06 -27.12 -9.74
CA PRO A 393 13.52 -27.31 -8.36
C PRO A 393 15.01 -26.95 -8.19
N ILE A 394 15.73 -26.78 -9.31
CA ILE A 394 17.11 -26.29 -9.37
C ILE A 394 17.19 -24.77 -9.21
N SER A 395 16.16 -24.02 -9.61
CA SER A 395 16.08 -22.55 -9.52
C SER A 395 15.92 -22.06 -8.07
N THR A 396 15.17 -22.83 -7.27
CA THR A 396 14.91 -22.54 -5.85
C THR A 396 16.11 -22.79 -4.94
N LEU A 397 17.18 -23.45 -5.42
CA LEU A 397 18.38 -23.71 -4.63
C LEU A 397 19.24 -22.45 -4.44
N THR A 398 19.78 -22.30 -3.23
CA THR A 398 20.74 -21.25 -2.88
C THR A 398 22.14 -21.56 -3.45
N VAL A 399 22.98 -20.54 -3.61
CA VAL A 399 24.33 -20.66 -4.20
C VAL A 399 25.23 -21.63 -3.43
N SER A 400 25.09 -21.67 -2.10
CA SER A 400 25.83 -22.61 -1.24
C SER A 400 25.48 -24.06 -1.56
N ARG A 401 24.19 -24.38 -1.67
CA ARG A 401 23.72 -25.73 -1.98
C ARG A 401 24.09 -26.15 -3.41
N LEU A 402 24.02 -25.22 -4.37
CA LEU A 402 24.48 -25.46 -5.74
C LEU A 402 25.98 -25.79 -5.80
N LYS A 403 26.83 -25.08 -5.05
CA LYS A 403 28.28 -25.37 -5.00
C LYS A 403 28.59 -26.71 -4.34
N GLU A 404 27.85 -27.08 -3.29
CA GLU A 404 28.01 -28.36 -2.61
C GLU A 404 27.68 -29.53 -3.53
N ILE A 405 26.52 -29.47 -4.21
CA ILE A 405 26.10 -30.51 -5.17
C ILE A 405 27.09 -30.60 -6.34
N LEU A 406 27.56 -29.47 -6.88
CA LEU A 406 28.57 -29.47 -7.93
C LEU A 406 29.90 -30.06 -7.45
N LYS A 407 30.32 -29.80 -6.21
CA LYS A 407 31.54 -30.35 -5.61
C LYS A 407 31.44 -31.87 -5.42
N GLU A 408 30.30 -32.38 -4.96
CA GLU A 408 30.04 -33.82 -4.82
C GLU A 408 30.10 -34.53 -6.17
N ARG A 409 29.66 -33.85 -7.24
CA ARG A 409 29.73 -34.36 -8.63
C ARG A 409 31.08 -34.11 -9.31
N GLY A 410 32.04 -33.50 -8.62
CA GLY A 410 33.37 -33.18 -9.17
C GLY A 410 33.37 -32.08 -10.24
N LEU A 411 32.30 -31.26 -10.31
CA LEU A 411 32.16 -30.15 -11.25
C LEU A 411 32.74 -28.85 -10.68
N LYS A 412 33.06 -27.90 -11.58
CA LYS A 412 33.67 -26.62 -11.21
C LYS A 412 32.68 -25.74 -10.41
N VAL A 413 33.08 -25.33 -9.20
CA VAL A 413 32.26 -24.55 -8.25
C VAL A 413 32.40 -23.02 -8.35
N SER A 414 33.18 -22.50 -9.31
CA SER A 414 33.35 -21.06 -9.52
C SER A 414 32.34 -20.52 -10.55
N GLY A 415 31.71 -19.38 -10.27
CA GLY A 415 30.80 -18.72 -11.23
C GLY A 415 29.65 -18.00 -10.53
N ASN A 416 28.86 -17.28 -11.32
CA ASN A 416 27.61 -16.65 -10.87
C ASN A 416 26.51 -17.72 -10.65
N LYS A 417 25.46 -17.41 -9.88
CA LYS A 417 24.37 -18.36 -9.54
C LYS A 417 23.78 -19.04 -10.79
N LYS A 418 23.54 -18.28 -11.86
CA LYS A 418 23.01 -18.77 -13.13
C LYS A 418 23.93 -19.80 -13.80
N GLU A 419 25.24 -19.56 -13.82
CA GLU A 419 26.22 -20.52 -14.39
C GLU A 419 26.27 -21.83 -13.60
N LEU A 420 26.14 -21.76 -12.27
CA LEU A 420 26.12 -22.96 -11.43
C LEU A 420 24.85 -23.78 -11.68
N GLN A 421 23.70 -23.11 -11.83
CA GLN A 421 22.44 -23.76 -12.20
C GLN A 421 22.53 -24.40 -13.59
N ASP A 422 23.08 -23.70 -14.57
CA ASP A 422 23.18 -24.22 -15.95
C ASP A 422 24.12 -25.42 -16.05
N ARG A 423 25.24 -25.44 -15.31
CA ARG A 423 26.11 -26.62 -15.21
C ARG A 423 25.40 -27.80 -14.58
N LEU A 424 24.63 -27.56 -13.51
CA LEU A 424 23.87 -28.61 -12.86
C LEU A 424 22.77 -29.16 -13.78
N ARG A 425 22.05 -28.29 -14.51
CA ARG A 425 21.07 -28.68 -15.53
C ARG A 425 21.70 -29.47 -16.68
N ALA A 426 22.90 -29.10 -17.12
CA ALA A 426 23.62 -29.82 -18.17
C ALA A 426 24.01 -31.23 -17.71
N GLU A 427 24.51 -31.37 -16.48
CA GLU A 427 24.87 -32.66 -15.90
C GLU A 427 23.66 -33.59 -15.70
N VAL A 428 22.55 -33.06 -15.17
CA VAL A 428 21.31 -33.83 -14.99
C VAL A 428 20.77 -34.32 -16.34
N ARG A 429 20.80 -33.48 -17.38
CA ARG A 429 20.43 -33.88 -18.75
C ARG A 429 21.34 -34.96 -19.31
N SER A 430 22.65 -34.87 -19.06
CA SER A 430 23.63 -35.89 -19.43
C SER A 430 23.32 -37.24 -18.75
N MET A 431 23.09 -37.22 -17.44
CA MET A 431 22.80 -38.41 -16.63
C MET A 431 21.51 -39.13 -17.07
N MET A 432 20.47 -38.38 -17.41
CA MET A 432 19.23 -38.96 -17.94
C MET A 432 19.41 -39.59 -19.32
N ARG A 433 20.26 -39.01 -20.18
CA ARG A 433 20.53 -39.56 -21.51
C ARG A 433 21.33 -40.87 -21.45
N THR A 434 22.31 -40.98 -20.56
CA THR A 434 23.12 -42.21 -20.40
C THR A 434 22.29 -43.38 -19.87
N LYS A 435 21.38 -43.12 -18.93
CA LYS A 435 20.53 -44.17 -18.33
C LYS A 435 19.61 -44.84 -19.35
N ASN A 436 19.11 -44.10 -20.34
CA ASN A 436 18.22 -44.63 -21.37
C ASN A 436 18.93 -45.49 -22.43
N HIS A 437 20.25 -45.36 -22.59
CA HIS A 437 20.99 -46.10 -23.61
C HIS A 437 21.50 -47.47 -23.14
N ASN A 438 21.52 -47.73 -21.84
CA ASN A 438 22.09 -48.96 -21.27
C ASN A 438 21.05 -50.05 -20.95
N GLY A 439 19.81 -49.91 -21.46
CA GLY A 439 18.69 -50.80 -21.12
C GLY A 439 18.07 -51.56 -22.31
N GLY A 440 18.70 -51.57 -23.50
CA GLY A 440 18.05 -52.05 -24.72
C GLY A 440 18.90 -52.89 -25.68
N SER A 441 20.01 -53.47 -25.25
CA SER A 441 20.84 -54.30 -26.13
C SER A 441 21.40 -55.50 -25.38
N ASP A 442 20.53 -56.42 -24.99
CA ASP A 442 20.89 -57.81 -24.63
C ASP A 442 19.67 -58.71 -24.87
N GLU A 443 19.12 -58.71 -26.08
CA GLU A 443 18.31 -59.84 -26.56
C GLU A 443 18.35 -59.89 -28.09
N GLU A 444 18.50 -61.11 -28.62
CA GLU A 444 18.71 -61.48 -30.04
C GLU A 444 20.13 -61.29 -30.61
N VAL A 445 20.98 -62.32 -30.45
CA VAL A 445 21.31 -63.26 -31.56
C VAL A 445 21.77 -64.59 -30.95
N GLU A 446 20.89 -65.59 -30.89
CA GLU A 446 21.32 -66.99 -30.96
C GLU A 446 20.18 -67.87 -31.51
N SER A 447 20.09 -67.93 -32.83
CA SER A 447 19.44 -69.03 -33.53
C SER A 447 20.24 -69.34 -34.79
N ASN A 448 21.15 -70.31 -34.64
CA ASN A 448 21.67 -71.16 -35.69
C ASN A 448 21.83 -72.58 -35.13
#